data_AF-A0AA42C7R6-F1
#
_entry.id   AF-A0AA42C7R6-F1
#
_cell.length_a   1.000
_cell.length_b   1.000
_cell.length_c   1.000
_cell.angle_alpha   90.00
_cell.angle_beta   90.00
_cell.angle_gamma   90.00
#
_symmetry.space_group_name_H-M   'P 1'
#
loop_
_entity.id
_entity.type
_entity.pdbx_description
1 polymer ?
#
loop_
_entity_poly.entity_id
_entity_poly.type
_entity_poly.pdbx_seq_one_letter_code
_entity_poly.pdbx_strand_id
1 'polypeptide(L)'
;MRKNVNVVAVLFEEVNTLLKTIDRKINDQHQKLEDAATKADLTSIKIAIEKAFLQTSRNLSVLNQKLNGISTSIQESEDQIRLGFESILSTLKDQENERIARHKRQLKLKSRNVIIAFVFLFLLFTVSLIGNIYQRNKQTRVSDNDLKYRYIKMIGGINAEELSNLEDMFHYNKDKELIREIRKKVEEHERNKDEEKATTF
;
A
#
# COMPACT_ATOMS: atom_id res chain seq x y z
N MET A 1 -65.41 -44.82 -116.19
CA MET A 1 -64.21 -44.84 -115.31
C MET A 1 -63.75 -43.47 -114.79
N ARG A 2 -64.27 -42.30 -115.26
CA ARG A 2 -63.79 -40.96 -114.83
C ARG A 2 -64.28 -40.45 -113.44
N LYS A 3 -65.38 -40.97 -112.89
CA LYS A 3 -65.94 -40.47 -111.61
C LYS A 3 -65.19 -40.95 -110.35
N ASN A 4 -64.59 -42.16 -110.36
CA ASN A 4 -63.88 -42.70 -109.19
C ASN A 4 -62.50 -42.09 -108.96
N VAL A 5 -61.81 -41.67 -110.04
CA VAL A 5 -60.49 -41.02 -109.96
C VAL A 5 -60.58 -39.66 -109.26
N ASN A 6 -61.69 -38.94 -109.44
CA ASN A 6 -61.90 -37.63 -108.82
C ASN A 6 -62.19 -37.73 -107.31
N VAL A 7 -62.89 -38.78 -106.87
CA VAL A 7 -63.17 -39.02 -105.45
C VAL A 7 -61.90 -39.40 -104.69
N VAL A 8 -61.05 -40.24 -105.29
CA VAL A 8 -59.76 -40.62 -104.68
C VAL A 8 -58.81 -39.42 -104.57
N ALA A 9 -58.80 -38.53 -105.57
CA ALA A 9 -57.99 -37.31 -105.53
C ALA A 9 -58.44 -36.33 -104.43
N VAL A 10 -59.76 -36.12 -104.29
CA VAL A 10 -60.33 -35.26 -103.24
C VAL A 10 -60.04 -35.81 -101.84
N LEU A 11 -60.21 -37.12 -101.63
CA LEU A 11 -59.89 -37.76 -100.34
C LEU A 11 -58.40 -37.68 -100.01
N PHE A 12 -57.52 -37.82 -101.00
CA PHE A 12 -56.08 -37.70 -100.80
C PHE A 12 -55.66 -36.27 -100.43
N GLU A 13 -56.31 -35.27 -101.05
CA GLU A 13 -56.11 -33.86 -100.71
C GLU A 13 -56.58 -33.56 -99.29
N GLU A 14 -57.74 -34.08 -98.89
CA GLU A 14 -58.26 -33.95 -97.53
C GLU A 14 -57.35 -34.61 -96.49
N VAL A 15 -56.86 -35.83 -96.76
CA VAL A 15 -55.86 -36.49 -95.91
C VAL A 15 -54.58 -35.67 -95.82
N ASN A 16 -54.10 -35.09 -96.92
CA ASN A 16 -52.89 -34.29 -96.94
C ASN A 16 -53.06 -32.96 -96.17
N THR A 17 -54.24 -32.34 -96.25
CA THR A 17 -54.53 -31.14 -95.45
C THR A 17 -54.65 -31.46 -93.97
N LEU A 18 -55.27 -32.59 -93.61
CA LEU A 18 -55.31 -33.08 -92.23
C LEU A 18 -53.91 -33.42 -91.71
N LEU A 19 -53.06 -34.06 -92.52
CA LEU A 19 -51.69 -34.39 -92.15
C LEU A 19 -50.87 -33.12 -91.90
N LYS A 20 -50.97 -32.13 -92.79
CA LYS A 20 -50.35 -30.81 -92.61
C LYS A 20 -50.88 -30.07 -91.39
N THR A 21 -52.16 -30.25 -91.07
CA THR A 21 -52.79 -29.64 -89.89
C THR A 21 -52.27 -30.30 -88.62
N ILE A 22 -52.14 -31.63 -88.59
CA ILE A 22 -51.58 -32.39 -87.47
C ILE A 22 -50.11 -32.01 -87.27
N ASP A 23 -49.33 -31.96 -88.34
CA ASP A 23 -47.91 -31.59 -88.30
C ASP A 23 -47.70 -30.18 -87.74
N ARG A 24 -48.48 -29.20 -88.22
CA ARG A 24 -48.51 -27.86 -87.63
C ARG A 24 -48.87 -27.86 -86.15
N LYS A 25 -49.89 -28.63 -85.76
CA LYS A 25 -50.39 -28.64 -84.38
C LYS A 25 -49.40 -29.31 -83.42
N ILE A 26 -48.69 -30.34 -83.88
CA ILE A 26 -47.59 -30.99 -83.13
C ILE A 26 -46.44 -29.99 -82.97
N ASN A 27 -46.05 -29.30 -84.04
CA ASN A 27 -44.96 -28.33 -83.99
C ASN A 27 -45.29 -27.13 -83.08
N ASP A 28 -46.51 -26.60 -83.15
CA ASP A 28 -46.98 -25.52 -82.26
C ASP A 28 -47.06 -25.95 -80.79
N GLN A 29 -47.48 -27.19 -80.52
CA GLN A 29 -47.48 -27.75 -79.16
C GLN A 29 -46.06 -27.93 -78.63
N HIS A 30 -45.14 -28.42 -79.45
CA HIS A 30 -43.75 -28.62 -79.08
C HIS A 30 -43.07 -27.28 -78.77
N GLN A 31 -43.24 -26.27 -79.63
CA GLN A 31 -42.73 -24.91 -79.43
C GLN A 31 -43.27 -24.28 -78.14
N LYS A 32 -44.58 -24.43 -77.86
CA LYS A 32 -45.19 -23.94 -76.62
C LYS A 32 -44.64 -24.64 -75.37
N LEU A 33 -44.38 -25.94 -75.43
CA LEU A 33 -43.85 -26.70 -74.30
C LEU A 33 -42.40 -26.30 -74.01
N GLU A 34 -41.61 -26.09 -75.06
CA GLU A 34 -40.20 -25.69 -74.97
C GLU A 34 -40.04 -24.25 -74.45
N ASP A 35 -40.84 -23.30 -74.96
CA ASP A 35 -40.84 -21.90 -74.52
C ASP A 35 -41.35 -21.73 -73.08
N ALA A 36 -42.35 -22.53 -72.68
CA ALA A 36 -42.90 -22.50 -71.32
C ALA A 36 -41.95 -23.11 -70.28
N ALA A 37 -41.27 -24.21 -70.61
CA ALA A 37 -40.35 -24.90 -69.71
C ALA A 37 -39.02 -24.14 -69.52
N THR A 38 -38.49 -23.49 -70.55
CA THR A 38 -37.17 -22.84 -70.48
C THR A 38 -37.21 -21.42 -69.92
N LYS A 39 -38.24 -20.63 -70.24
CA LYS A 39 -38.20 -19.18 -69.95
C LYS A 39 -38.70 -18.84 -68.54
N ALA A 40 -39.71 -19.56 -68.06
CA ALA A 40 -40.31 -19.32 -66.73
C ALA A 40 -39.40 -19.79 -65.58
N ASP A 41 -38.75 -20.95 -65.73
CA ASP A 41 -37.81 -21.48 -64.72
C ASP A 41 -36.47 -20.73 -64.71
N LEU A 42 -35.97 -20.30 -65.87
CA LEU A 42 -34.73 -19.53 -65.92
C LEU A 42 -34.89 -18.13 -65.32
N THR A 43 -36.04 -17.48 -65.55
CA THR A 43 -36.31 -16.16 -64.95
C THR A 43 -36.54 -16.23 -63.44
N SER A 44 -37.26 -17.24 -62.95
CA SER A 44 -37.47 -17.44 -61.51
C SER A 44 -36.15 -17.76 -60.78
N ILE A 45 -35.30 -18.61 -61.36
CA ILE A 45 -33.95 -18.91 -60.84
C ILE A 45 -33.08 -17.66 -60.84
N LYS A 46 -33.07 -16.87 -61.92
CA LYS A 46 -32.31 -15.61 -62.00
C LYS A 46 -32.72 -14.64 -60.89
N ILE A 47 -34.02 -14.46 -60.67
CA ILE A 47 -34.55 -13.59 -59.60
C ILE A 47 -34.17 -14.13 -58.22
N ALA A 48 -34.20 -15.45 -58.01
CA ALA A 48 -33.80 -16.06 -56.74
C ALA A 48 -32.32 -15.84 -56.44
N ILE A 49 -31.44 -15.98 -57.45
CA ILE A 49 -30.01 -15.69 -57.34
C ILE A 49 -29.77 -14.21 -57.03
N GLU A 50 -30.46 -13.30 -57.73
CA GLU A 50 -30.32 -11.85 -57.51
C GLU A 50 -30.77 -11.44 -56.11
N LYS A 51 -31.87 -12.01 -55.61
CA LYS A 51 -32.33 -11.82 -54.22
C LYS A 51 -31.32 -12.38 -53.21
N ALA A 52 -30.78 -13.58 -53.43
CA ALA A 52 -29.78 -14.20 -52.55
C ALA A 52 -28.47 -13.40 -52.52
N PHE A 53 -28.04 -12.85 -53.66
CA PHE A 53 -26.88 -11.97 -53.76
C PHE A 53 -27.10 -10.66 -52.99
N LEU A 54 -28.22 -9.99 -53.21
CA LEU A 54 -28.58 -8.76 -52.48
C LEU A 54 -28.68 -9.00 -50.97
N GLN A 55 -29.24 -10.14 -50.55
CA GLN A 55 -29.32 -10.52 -49.15
C GLN A 55 -27.93 -10.76 -48.55
N THR A 56 -27.06 -11.47 -49.27
CA THR A 56 -25.66 -11.69 -48.84
C THR A 56 -24.91 -10.36 -48.71
N SER A 57 -25.06 -9.45 -49.68
CA SER A 57 -24.44 -8.13 -49.63
C SER A 57 -24.92 -7.31 -48.44
N ARG A 58 -26.22 -7.36 -48.11
CA ARG A 58 -26.78 -6.70 -46.91
C ARG A 58 -26.21 -7.31 -45.64
N ASN A 59 -26.16 -8.64 -45.54
CA ASN A 59 -25.61 -9.33 -44.38
C ASN A 59 -24.13 -8.98 -44.15
N LEU A 60 -23.32 -8.94 -45.21
CA LEU A 60 -21.92 -8.53 -45.15
C LEU A 60 -21.77 -7.09 -44.66
N SER A 61 -22.63 -6.17 -45.13
CA SER A 61 -22.63 -4.79 -44.65
C SER A 61 -22.94 -4.69 -43.15
N VAL A 62 -23.94 -5.43 -42.67
CA VAL A 62 -24.30 -5.46 -41.25
C VAL A 62 -23.19 -6.08 -40.40
N LEU A 63 -22.55 -7.15 -40.89
CA LEU A 63 -21.41 -7.79 -40.22
C LEU A 63 -20.23 -6.83 -40.12
N ASN A 64 -19.88 -6.12 -41.20
CA ASN A 64 -18.81 -5.12 -41.17
C ASN A 64 -19.12 -3.98 -40.19
N GLN A 65 -20.37 -3.52 -40.13
CA GLN A 65 -20.77 -2.50 -39.16
C GLN A 65 -20.60 -3.00 -37.72
N LYS A 66 -21.02 -4.24 -37.42
CA LYS A 66 -20.82 -4.85 -36.10
C LYS A 66 -19.35 -5.04 -35.77
N LEU A 67 -18.54 -5.49 -36.73
CA LEU A 67 -17.10 -5.68 -36.58
C LEU A 67 -16.41 -4.36 -36.24
N ASN A 68 -16.76 -3.28 -36.95
CA ASN A 68 -16.26 -1.95 -36.67
C ASN A 68 -16.68 -1.47 -35.28
N GLY A 69 -17.94 -1.70 -34.88
CA GLY A 69 -18.41 -1.37 -33.53
C GLY A 69 -17.63 -2.12 -32.44
N ILE A 70 -17.36 -3.41 -32.64
CA ILE A 70 -16.52 -4.22 -31.74
C ILE A 70 -15.11 -3.66 -31.69
N SER A 71 -14.51 -3.35 -32.85
CA SER A 71 -13.16 -2.77 -32.93
C SER A 71 -13.06 -1.46 -32.14
N THR A 72 -14.03 -0.56 -32.30
CA THR A 72 -14.06 0.70 -31.53
C THR A 72 -14.20 0.45 -30.04
N SER A 73 -15.08 -0.47 -29.63
CA SER A 73 -15.27 -0.81 -28.21
C SER A 73 -14.04 -1.46 -27.56
N ILE A 74 -13.29 -2.26 -28.33
CA ILE A 74 -12.03 -2.86 -27.88
C ILE A 74 -10.99 -1.76 -27.68
N GLN A 75 -10.87 -0.84 -28.63
CA GLN A 75 -9.92 0.26 -28.54
C GLN A 75 -10.24 1.19 -27.36
N GLU A 76 -11.52 1.50 -27.13
CA GLU A 76 -11.94 2.30 -25.97
C GLU A 76 -11.64 1.59 -24.65
N SER A 77 -11.87 0.27 -24.57
CA SER A 77 -11.50 -0.55 -23.42
C SER A 77 -9.99 -0.54 -23.17
N GLU A 78 -9.18 -0.65 -24.23
CA GLU A 78 -7.72 -0.61 -24.14
C GLU A 78 -7.23 0.75 -23.60
N ASP A 79 -7.79 1.85 -24.10
CA ASP A 79 -7.47 3.20 -23.62
C ASP A 79 -7.87 3.38 -22.14
N GLN A 80 -9.04 2.89 -21.73
CA GLN A 80 -9.47 2.91 -20.33
C GLN A 80 -8.56 2.09 -19.43
N ILE A 81 -8.14 0.91 -19.87
CA ILE A 81 -7.19 0.06 -19.13
C ILE A 81 -5.85 0.78 -18.99
N ARG A 82 -5.36 1.42 -20.06
CA ARG A 82 -4.10 2.16 -20.03
C ARG A 82 -4.14 3.34 -19.06
N LEU A 83 -5.21 4.13 -19.11
CA LEU A 83 -5.44 5.23 -18.17
C LEU A 83 -5.59 4.74 -16.72
N GLY A 84 -6.29 3.63 -16.51
CA GLY A 84 -6.39 2.98 -15.21
C GLY A 84 -5.03 2.54 -14.67
N PHE A 85 -4.20 1.93 -15.51
CA PHE A 85 -2.83 1.54 -15.15
C PHE A 85 -1.95 2.74 -14.80
N GLU A 86 -2.02 3.81 -15.59
CA GLU A 86 -1.26 5.04 -15.34
C GLU A 86 -1.69 5.72 -14.02
N SER A 87 -3.00 5.74 -13.75
CA SER A 87 -3.55 6.21 -12.48
C SER A 87 -3.08 5.36 -11.29
N ILE A 88 -3.09 4.03 -11.42
CA ILE A 88 -2.58 3.12 -10.37
C ILE A 88 -1.07 3.33 -10.16
N LEU A 89 -0.28 3.47 -11.23
CA LEU A 89 1.15 3.73 -11.12
C LEU A 89 1.45 5.08 -10.44
N SER A 90 0.71 6.13 -10.81
CA SER A 90 0.87 7.45 -10.20
C SER A 90 0.50 7.44 -8.71
N THR A 91 -0.63 6.83 -8.34
CA THR A 91 -1.06 6.70 -6.94
C THR A 91 -0.13 5.84 -6.11
N LEU A 92 0.45 4.76 -6.66
CA LEU A 92 1.46 3.95 -5.97
C LEU A 92 2.74 4.74 -5.73
N LYS A 93 3.19 5.50 -6.74
CA LYS A 93 4.39 6.35 -6.64
C LYS A 93 4.19 7.47 -5.62
N ASP A 94 3.01 8.09 -5.60
CA ASP A 94 2.66 9.12 -4.62
C ASP A 94 2.54 8.53 -3.21
N GLN A 95 1.96 7.34 -3.07
CA GLN A 95 1.88 6.63 -1.80
C GLN A 95 3.28 6.24 -1.28
N GLU A 96 4.18 5.80 -2.14
CA GLU A 96 5.57 5.51 -1.79
C GLU A 96 6.31 6.79 -1.37
N ASN A 97 6.17 7.87 -2.13
CA ASN A 97 6.72 9.18 -1.78
C ASN A 97 6.19 9.70 -0.45
N GLU A 98 4.90 9.53 -0.17
CA GLU A 98 4.30 9.85 1.13
C GLU A 98 4.85 8.95 2.24
N ARG A 99 5.00 7.65 2.01
CA ARG A 99 5.58 6.72 2.99
C ARG A 99 7.02 7.12 3.32
N ILE A 100 7.82 7.48 2.33
CA ILE A 100 9.19 7.98 2.52
C ILE A 100 9.17 9.33 3.26
N ALA A 101 8.27 10.24 2.90
CA ALA A 101 8.12 11.53 3.58
C ALA A 101 7.67 11.37 5.04
N ARG A 102 6.78 10.41 5.34
CA ARG A 102 6.34 10.05 6.70
C ARG A 102 7.49 9.48 7.53
N HIS A 103 8.26 8.53 6.98
CA HIS A 103 9.46 8.00 7.65
C HIS A 103 10.50 9.10 7.90
N LYS A 104 10.70 10.01 6.94
CA LYS A 104 11.60 11.17 7.11
C LYS A 104 11.08 12.18 8.14
N ARG A 105 9.76 12.33 8.31
CA ARG A 105 9.15 13.16 9.38
C ARG A 105 9.30 12.53 10.76
N GLN A 106 9.17 11.21 10.89
CA GLN A 106 9.42 10.53 12.17
C GLN A 106 10.89 10.59 12.57
N LEU A 107 11.82 10.53 11.61
CA LEU A 107 13.25 10.75 11.86
C LEU A 107 13.61 12.24 12.12
N LYS A 108 12.72 13.18 11.75
CA LYS A 108 12.84 14.62 12.09
C LYS A 108 12.33 14.98 13.49
N LEU A 109 11.92 14.00 14.30
CA LEU A 109 11.66 14.20 15.75
C LEU A 109 12.94 14.28 16.60
N LYS A 110 14.09 14.51 15.99
CA LYS A 110 15.27 15.08 16.65
C LYS A 110 15.42 16.52 16.19
N SER A 111 14.51 17.40 16.61
CA SER A 111 14.75 18.83 16.43
C SER A 111 16.06 19.13 17.18
N ARG A 112 17.05 19.69 16.47
CA ARG A 112 18.37 20.04 17.02
C ARG A 112 18.25 20.75 18.38
N ASN A 113 17.22 21.57 18.50
CA ASN A 113 16.92 22.36 19.70
C ASN A 113 16.49 21.50 20.90
N VAL A 114 15.74 20.41 20.69
CA VAL A 114 15.37 19.48 21.78
C VAL A 114 16.60 18.74 22.29
N ILE A 115 17.49 18.29 21.40
CA ILE A 115 18.75 17.64 21.80
C ILE A 115 19.60 18.61 22.63
N ILE A 116 19.76 19.84 22.15
CA ILE A 116 20.52 20.88 22.86
C ILE A 116 19.91 21.16 24.23
N ALA A 117 18.57 21.24 24.34
CA ALA A 117 17.89 21.44 25.61
C ALA A 117 18.16 20.29 26.60
N PHE A 118 18.17 19.03 26.15
CA PHE A 118 18.53 17.88 26.98
C PHE A 118 19.98 17.94 27.45
N VAL A 119 20.92 18.36 26.60
CA VAL A 119 22.33 18.52 26.98
C VAL A 119 22.48 19.59 28.06
N PHE A 120 21.82 20.75 27.92
CA PHE A 120 21.84 21.78 28.95
C PHE A 120 21.21 21.32 30.26
N LEU A 121 20.07 20.63 30.19
CA LEU A 121 19.41 20.08 31.38
C LEU A 121 20.31 19.07 32.10
N PHE A 122 20.95 18.18 31.35
CA PHE A 122 21.89 17.20 31.90
C PHE A 122 23.12 17.88 32.53
N LEU A 123 23.66 18.92 31.89
CA LEU A 123 24.77 19.69 32.44
C LEU A 123 24.40 20.39 33.75
N LEU A 124 23.24 21.06 33.79
CA LEU A 124 22.73 21.70 35.00
C LEU A 124 22.50 20.69 36.14
N PHE A 125 21.90 19.54 35.81
CA PHE A 125 21.70 18.46 36.77
C PHE A 125 23.05 17.93 37.32
N THR A 126 24.04 17.74 36.45
CA THR A 126 25.37 17.26 36.84
C THR A 126 26.09 18.26 37.74
N VAL A 127 26.05 19.55 37.41
CA VAL A 127 26.64 20.62 38.25
C VAL A 127 25.97 20.66 39.62
N SER A 128 24.63 20.58 39.65
CA SER A 128 23.86 20.54 40.90
C SER A 128 24.23 19.31 41.75
N LEU A 129 24.37 18.14 41.13
CA LEU A 129 24.74 16.91 41.81
C LEU A 129 26.15 17.01 42.42
N ILE A 130 27.14 17.51 41.65
CA ILE A 130 28.51 17.72 42.14
C ILE A 130 28.51 18.72 43.30
N GLY A 131 27.79 19.83 43.17
CA GLY A 131 27.65 20.84 44.23
C GLY A 131 27.07 20.25 45.52
N ASN A 132 26.02 19.44 45.40
CA ASN A 132 25.39 18.76 46.54
C ASN A 132 26.33 17.75 47.20
N ILE A 133 27.09 16.97 46.43
CA ILE A 133 28.09 16.03 46.97
C ILE A 133 29.18 16.81 47.71
N TYR A 134 29.71 17.88 47.11
CA TYR A 134 30.72 18.71 47.73
C TYR A 134 30.23 19.33 49.04
N GLN A 135 28.98 19.84 49.06
CA GLN A 135 28.38 20.40 50.26
C GLN A 135 28.20 19.34 51.36
N ARG A 136 27.74 18.13 51.01
CA ARG A 136 27.64 17.01 51.96
C ARG A 136 29.00 16.59 52.51
N ASN A 137 30.03 16.54 51.67
CA ASN A 137 31.39 16.22 52.09
C ASN A 137 31.95 17.31 53.02
N LYS A 138 31.68 18.60 52.73
CA LYS A 138 32.07 19.69 53.62
C LYS A 138 31.34 19.61 54.96
N GLN A 139 30.04 19.37 54.95
CA GLN A 139 29.24 19.27 56.18
C GLN A 139 29.69 18.11 57.07
N THR A 140 29.95 16.95 56.48
CA THR A 140 30.48 15.79 57.22
C THR A 140 31.85 16.08 57.79
N ARG A 141 32.76 16.71 57.04
CA ARG A 141 34.08 17.14 57.56
C ARG A 141 33.96 18.10 58.74
N VAL A 142 33.05 19.07 58.70
CA VAL A 142 32.82 20.01 59.81
C VAL A 142 32.30 19.25 61.04
N SER A 143 31.32 18.37 60.86
CA SER A 143 30.78 17.55 61.95
C SER A 143 31.80 16.58 62.54
N ASP A 144 32.65 15.99 61.71
CA ASP A 144 33.70 15.07 62.13
C ASP A 144 34.78 15.82 62.92
N ASN A 145 35.16 17.02 62.47
CA ASN A 145 36.12 17.87 63.18
C ASN A 145 35.58 18.36 64.53
N ASP A 146 34.29 18.71 64.62
CA ASP A 146 33.65 19.05 65.90
C ASP A 146 33.71 17.87 66.89
N LEU A 147 33.40 16.67 66.41
CA LEU A 147 33.45 15.46 67.24
C LEU A 147 34.88 15.14 67.70
N LYS A 148 35.88 15.25 66.81
CA LYS A 148 37.30 15.10 67.18
C LYS A 148 37.70 16.09 68.27
N TYR A 149 37.32 17.36 68.13
CA TYR A 149 37.64 18.39 69.12
C TYR A 149 37.03 18.09 70.49
N ARG A 150 35.74 17.73 70.53
CA ARG A 150 35.05 17.38 71.79
C ARG A 150 35.65 16.13 72.44
N TYR A 151 36.04 15.13 71.65
CA TYR A 151 36.72 13.93 72.14
C TYR A 151 38.09 14.23 72.77
N ILE A 152 38.92 15.05 72.11
CA ILE A 152 40.21 15.48 72.67
C ILE A 152 40.01 16.25 73.98
N LYS A 153 39.00 17.12 74.02
CA LYS A 153 38.63 17.88 75.22
C LYS A 153 38.14 16.97 76.37
N MET A 154 37.46 15.87 76.06
CA MET A 154 37.02 14.89 77.04
C MET A 154 38.21 14.19 77.71
N ILE A 155 39.20 13.77 76.92
CA ILE A 155 40.37 13.01 77.40
C ILE A 155 41.41 13.90 78.12
N GLY A 156 41.32 15.23 77.93
CA GLY A 156 42.21 16.19 78.58
C GLY A 156 43.49 16.49 77.79
N GLY A 157 43.48 16.22 76.48
CA GLY A 157 44.64 16.34 75.60
C GLY A 157 45.09 14.97 75.09
N ILE A 158 45.79 14.95 73.95
CA ILE A 158 46.34 13.74 73.33
C ILE A 158 47.75 14.01 72.81
N ASN A 159 48.58 12.98 72.71
CA ASN A 159 49.91 13.09 72.11
C ASN A 159 49.85 13.03 70.55
N ALA A 160 50.99 13.27 69.89
CA ALA A 160 51.04 13.33 68.42
C ALA A 160 50.69 12.00 67.73
N GLU A 161 51.05 10.86 68.34
CA GLU A 161 50.78 9.53 67.81
C GLU A 161 49.28 9.18 67.92
N GLU A 162 48.67 9.48 69.06
CA GLU A 162 47.23 9.36 69.29
C GLU A 162 46.41 10.27 68.37
N LEU A 163 46.91 11.48 68.09
CA LEU A 163 46.27 12.40 67.14
C LEU A 163 46.30 11.84 65.71
N SER A 164 47.42 11.26 65.30
CA SER A 164 47.55 10.59 64.00
C SER A 164 46.56 9.43 63.87
N ASN A 165 46.48 8.57 64.90
CA ASN A 165 45.54 7.46 64.92
C ASN A 165 44.07 7.93 64.85
N LEU A 166 43.73 9.01 65.57
CA LEU A 166 42.41 9.63 65.53
C LEU A 166 42.12 10.24 64.15
N GLU A 167 43.11 10.79 63.47
CA GLU A 167 42.95 11.31 62.11
C GLU A 167 42.68 10.18 61.11
N ASP A 168 43.45 9.10 61.18
CA ASP A 168 43.30 7.92 60.32
C ASP A 168 41.91 7.28 60.44
N MET A 169 41.38 7.14 61.66
CA MET A 169 40.03 6.60 61.91
C MET A 169 38.90 7.44 61.32
N PHE A 170 39.12 8.73 61.08
CA PHE A 170 38.09 9.64 60.56
C PHE A 170 38.31 10.00 59.08
N HIS A 171 39.53 9.83 58.56
CA HIS A 171 39.90 10.21 57.20
C HIS A 171 40.12 9.01 56.29
N TYR A 172 41.14 8.19 56.56
CA TYR A 172 41.57 7.11 55.67
C TYR A 172 40.79 5.81 55.90
N ASN A 173 40.60 5.41 57.16
CA ASN A 173 39.89 4.20 57.57
C ASN A 173 38.59 4.56 58.31
N LYS A 174 37.70 5.28 57.63
CA LYS A 174 36.45 5.77 58.22
C LYS A 174 35.50 4.64 58.59
N ASP A 175 35.56 4.19 59.84
CA ASP A 175 34.62 3.24 60.41
C ASP A 175 33.46 3.96 61.11
N LYS A 176 32.24 3.72 60.62
CA LYS A 176 31.03 4.35 61.15
C LYS A 176 30.68 3.85 62.55
N GLU A 177 31.01 2.62 62.89
CA GLU A 177 30.73 2.07 64.22
C GLU A 177 31.68 2.70 65.26
N LEU A 178 32.97 2.80 64.95
CA LEU A 178 33.95 3.46 65.83
C LEU A 178 33.62 4.94 66.05
N ILE A 179 33.23 5.68 65.00
CA ILE A 179 32.80 7.09 65.14
C ILE A 179 31.55 7.19 66.02
N ARG A 180 30.63 6.23 65.93
CA ARG A 180 29.42 6.18 66.76
C ARG A 180 29.76 5.90 68.23
N GLU A 181 30.72 5.04 68.50
CA GLU A 181 31.22 4.79 69.85
C GLU A 181 31.87 6.03 70.46
N ILE A 182 32.75 6.70 69.71
CA ILE A 182 33.37 7.98 70.12
C ILE A 182 32.29 9.00 70.46
N ARG A 183 31.26 9.13 69.60
CA ARG A 183 30.12 10.02 69.85
C ARG A 183 29.41 9.70 71.16
N LYS A 184 29.08 8.44 71.42
CA LYS A 184 28.42 8.03 72.68
C LYS A 184 29.26 8.38 73.90
N LYS A 185 30.57 8.11 73.87
CA LYS A 185 31.49 8.42 74.98
C LYS A 185 31.53 9.92 75.27
N VAL A 186 31.64 10.75 74.21
CA VAL A 186 31.62 12.22 74.35
C VAL A 186 30.29 12.70 74.93
N GLU A 187 29.16 12.21 74.41
CA GLU A 187 27.83 12.59 74.90
C GLU A 187 27.60 12.17 76.36
N GLU A 188 28.07 11.00 76.76
CA GLU A 188 27.98 10.53 78.16
C GLU A 188 28.82 11.39 79.12
N HIS A 189 30.05 11.72 78.73
CA HIS A 189 30.92 12.58 79.53
C HIS A 189 30.35 13.98 79.72
N GLU A 190 29.79 14.57 78.66
CA GLU A 190 29.18 15.89 78.74
C GLU A 190 27.92 15.89 79.60
N ARG A 191 27.05 14.87 79.48
CA ARG A 191 25.88 14.72 80.36
C ARG A 191 26.29 14.60 81.82
N ASN A 192 27.28 13.75 82.13
CA ASN A 192 27.74 13.56 83.51
C ASN A 192 28.31 14.86 84.10
N LYS A 193 29.04 15.64 83.29
CA LYS A 193 29.54 16.97 83.70
C LYS A 193 28.43 17.98 83.96
N ASP A 194 27.35 17.93 83.20
CA ASP A 194 26.22 18.82 83.38
C ASP A 194 25.37 18.41 84.60
N GLU A 195 25.24 17.12 84.89
CA GLU A 195 24.59 16.58 86.10
C GLU A 195 25.42 16.88 87.37
N GLU A 196 26.74 16.75 87.32
CA GLU A 196 27.65 17.13 88.41
C GLU A 196 27.58 18.63 88.71
N LYS A 197 27.52 19.48 87.66
CA LYS A 197 27.30 20.91 87.85
C LYS A 197 25.91 21.23 88.41
N ALA A 198 24.87 20.52 87.98
CA ALA A 198 23.50 20.73 88.46
C ALA A 198 23.28 20.29 89.92
N THR A 199 24.10 19.37 90.42
CA THR A 199 24.07 18.88 91.81
C THR A 199 24.98 19.65 92.77
N THR A 200 25.82 20.55 92.25
CA THR A 200 26.77 21.38 93.03
C THR A 200 26.26 22.83 93.26
N PHE A 201 24.97 23.09 92.98
CA PHE A 201 24.25 24.31 93.39
C PHE A 201 23.23 24.00 94.48
#